data_AF-A0A9X2A5M9-F1
#
_entry.id   AF-A0A9X2A5M9-F1
#
_cell.length_a   1.000
_cell.length_b   1.000
_cell.length_c   1.000
_cell.angle_alpha   90.00
_cell.angle_beta   90.00
_cell.angle_gamma   90.00
#
_symmetry.space_group_name_H-M   'P 1'
#
loop_
_entity.id
_entity.type
_entity.pdbx_description
1 polymer ?
#
loop_
_entity_poly.entity_id
_entity_poly.type
_entity_poly.pdbx_seq_one_letter_code
_entity_poly.pdbx_strand_id
1 'polypeptide(L)'
;MKDYNIPVRLEKFEVDYDFGIHEVNDHTIPYCLLNLKIPDKVITPFPRIGHLVLNFYCGGSYKNKFLNYSGSQAVSNRLYIAGLFTDGALHLEQEGDCKGYAIRMHPVIGYYFLKVPMWEITNRQVEITSIILNSKKSMELRNAQKNERIDSIDHKILQEFLSTYLPKKESYINDPIYHAVNKIIQYKGCVKINELAQEYCMSHRNFSRNFLLKVGISASAYAKIWQMENAMRLIMENPKSSLSEIAFRAGYYDVAHLAHDFKEKAGILPTSFRRNDNPLIETYLTTQSKNH
;
A
#
# COMPACT_ATOMS: atom_id res chain seq x y z
N MET A 1 -17.82 13.54 -10.60
CA MET A 1 -16.70 13.63 -9.65
C MET A 1 -16.90 14.89 -8.85
N LYS A 2 -16.95 14.84 -7.52
CA LYS A 2 -16.94 16.08 -6.72
C LYS A 2 -15.51 16.61 -6.75
N ASP A 3 -15.32 17.83 -7.23
CA ASP A 3 -14.06 18.55 -7.13
C ASP A 3 -13.76 18.81 -5.66
N TYR A 4 -12.94 17.94 -5.08
CA TYR A 4 -12.40 18.11 -3.74
C TYR A 4 -11.18 19.01 -3.85
N ASN A 5 -11.42 20.32 -3.96
CA ASN A 5 -10.40 21.33 -3.71
C ASN A 5 -10.17 21.36 -2.19
N ILE A 6 -9.47 20.36 -1.66
CA ILE A 6 -9.19 20.24 -0.22
C ILE A 6 -7.92 21.06 0.05
N PRO A 7 -8.03 22.23 0.70
CA PRO A 7 -6.84 22.92 1.18
C PRO A 7 -6.20 22.03 2.25
N VAL A 8 -5.01 21.51 1.96
CA VAL A 8 -4.19 20.80 2.95
C VAL A 8 -3.68 21.86 3.94
N ARG A 9 -4.47 22.20 4.97
CA ARG A 9 -3.97 23.01 6.10
C ARG A 9 -3.19 22.08 7.03
N LEU A 10 -1.88 22.00 6.80
CA LEU A 10 -0.91 21.17 7.53
C LEU A 10 -0.56 21.70 8.93
N GLU A 11 -1.05 22.87 9.34
CA GLU A 11 -0.65 23.54 10.59
C GLU A 11 -1.07 22.82 11.89
N LYS A 12 -1.82 21.70 11.81
CA LYS A 12 -2.28 20.92 12.97
C LYS A 12 -1.99 19.41 12.86
N PHE A 13 -1.07 19.02 12.00
CA PHE A 13 -0.80 17.61 11.69
C PHE A 13 0.64 17.25 12.12
N GLU A 14 0.81 16.70 13.32
CA GLU A 14 2.09 16.20 13.80
C GLU A 14 2.21 14.72 13.41
N VAL A 15 3.10 14.42 12.47
CA VAL A 15 3.44 13.06 12.04
C VAL A 15 4.94 12.88 12.06
N ASP A 16 5.41 12.11 13.05
CA ASP A 16 6.78 11.63 13.09
C ASP A 16 6.80 10.19 12.60
N TYR A 17 7.73 9.89 11.70
CA TYR A 17 7.91 8.54 11.18
C TYR A 17 9.28 7.99 11.49
N ASP A 18 9.31 6.69 11.78
CA ASP A 18 10.54 5.92 11.96
C ASP A 18 10.45 4.62 11.16
N PHE A 19 11.59 3.96 10.97
CA PHE A 19 11.66 2.69 10.26
C PHE A 19 12.27 1.65 11.17
N GLY A 20 11.61 0.50 11.23
CA GLY A 20 12.12 -0.66 11.95
C GLY A 20 12.12 -1.89 11.06
N ILE A 21 12.89 -2.87 11.49
CA ILE A 21 12.84 -4.22 10.96
C ILE A 21 12.33 -5.09 12.10
N HIS A 22 11.38 -5.96 11.76
CA HIS A 22 10.89 -6.97 12.67
C HIS A 22 11.14 -8.36 12.11
N GLU A 23 11.74 -9.24 12.90
CA GLU A 23 12.06 -10.62 12.47
C GLU A 23 10.99 -11.58 13.00
N VAL A 24 10.35 -12.33 12.10
CA VAL A 24 9.37 -13.37 12.44
C VAL A 24 9.63 -14.60 11.59
N ASN A 25 9.96 -15.72 12.22
CA ASN A 25 10.38 -16.94 11.53
C ASN A 25 11.55 -16.68 10.57
N ASP A 26 11.35 -16.91 9.27
CA ASP A 26 12.27 -16.66 8.16
C ASP A 26 12.01 -15.32 7.44
N HIS A 27 11.13 -14.46 7.99
CA HIS A 27 10.75 -13.18 7.40
C HIS A 27 11.38 -12.00 8.13
N THR A 28 12.15 -11.23 7.37
CA THR A 28 12.52 -9.85 7.70
C THR A 28 11.40 -8.92 7.25
N ILE A 29 10.70 -8.31 8.19
CA ILE A 29 9.51 -7.48 7.98
C ILE A 29 9.87 -6.01 8.24
N PRO A 30 10.23 -5.24 7.21
CA PRO A 30 10.38 -3.80 7.39
C PRO A 30 9.02 -3.17 7.64
N TYR A 31 8.97 -2.25 8.60
CA TYR A 31 7.77 -1.48 8.91
C TYR A 31 8.08 0.01 9.04
N CYS A 32 7.08 0.82 8.75
CA CYS A 32 7.07 2.25 9.08
C CYS A 32 6.28 2.44 10.37
N LEU A 33 6.92 3.02 11.38
CA LEU A 33 6.25 3.51 12.58
C LEU A 33 5.77 4.94 12.31
N LEU A 34 4.52 5.22 12.65
CA LEU A 34 3.86 6.50 12.47
C LEU A 34 3.36 6.97 13.85
N ASN A 35 3.97 8.00 14.43
CA ASN A 35 3.42 8.67 15.59
C ASN A 35 2.47 9.75 15.09
N LEU A 36 1.17 9.49 15.18
CA LEU A 36 0.12 10.35 14.66
C LEU A 36 -0.53 11.11 15.81
N LYS A 37 -0.62 12.45 15.67
CA LYS A 37 -1.42 13.30 16.55
C LYS A 37 -2.22 14.29 15.72
N ILE A 38 -3.51 13.99 15.58
CA ILE A 38 -4.43 14.65 14.65
C ILE A 38 -5.62 15.17 15.48
N PRO A 39 -5.49 16.36 16.11
CA PRO A 39 -6.48 16.87 17.06
C PRO A 39 -7.83 17.18 16.42
N ASP A 40 -7.81 17.61 15.16
CA ASP A 40 -8.98 17.90 14.35
C ASP A 40 -9.02 16.96 13.14
N LYS A 41 -10.21 16.66 12.65
CA LYS A 41 -10.39 15.84 11.45
C LYS A 41 -9.67 16.44 10.23
N VAL A 42 -8.79 15.65 9.61
CA VAL A 42 -8.05 16.03 8.39
C VAL A 42 -8.39 15.05 7.28
N ILE A 43 -8.50 15.56 6.04
CA ILE A 43 -8.59 14.74 4.83
C ILE A 43 -7.34 15.01 4.00
N THR A 44 -6.58 13.97 3.70
CA THR A 44 -5.39 14.06 2.84
C THR A 44 -5.53 13.19 1.60
N PRO A 45 -5.11 13.70 0.41
CA PRO A 45 -4.94 12.84 -0.73
C PRO A 45 -3.70 11.95 -0.52
N PHE A 46 -3.85 10.65 -0.76
CA PHE A 46 -2.79 9.66 -0.62
C PHE A 46 -2.64 8.86 -1.93
N PRO A 47 -1.42 8.66 -2.45
CA PRO A 47 -1.20 7.99 -3.72
C PRO A 47 -1.51 6.49 -3.63
N ARG A 48 -1.78 5.87 -4.77
CA ARG A 48 -1.91 4.41 -4.83
C ARG A 48 -0.58 3.74 -4.51
N ILE A 49 -0.66 2.67 -3.73
CA ILE A 49 0.48 1.88 -3.28
C ILE A 49 0.53 0.58 -4.09
N GLY A 50 1.72 0.19 -4.54
CA GLY A 50 1.96 -1.08 -5.25
C GLY A 50 2.05 -2.30 -4.33
N HIS A 51 1.72 -2.18 -3.06
CA HIS A 51 1.79 -3.22 -2.04
C HIS A 51 0.47 -3.30 -1.28
N LEU A 52 0.19 -4.48 -0.74
CA LEU A 52 -0.76 -4.57 0.36
C LEU A 52 -0.12 -3.92 1.59
N VAL A 53 -0.93 -3.31 2.46
CA VAL A 53 -0.43 -2.70 3.68
C VAL A 53 -1.14 -3.31 4.88
N LEU A 54 -0.38 -4.03 5.70
CA LEU A 54 -0.83 -4.52 6.99
C LEU A 54 -0.64 -3.38 8.01
N ASN A 55 -1.74 -2.80 8.47
CA ASN A 55 -1.78 -1.66 9.36
C ASN A 55 -2.20 -2.09 10.77
N PHE A 56 -1.45 -1.65 11.77
CA PHE A 56 -1.79 -1.83 13.17
C PHE A 56 -1.69 -0.50 13.91
N TYR A 57 -2.79 -0.03 14.49
CA TYR A 57 -2.82 1.24 15.22
C TYR A 57 -2.88 0.99 16.71
N CYS A 58 -1.87 1.43 17.45
CA CYS A 58 -1.68 1.23 18.87
C CYS A 58 -2.10 2.45 19.67
N GLY A 59 -2.83 2.21 20.77
CA GLY A 59 -3.18 3.26 21.72
C GLY A 59 -4.06 4.38 21.15
N GLY A 60 -4.38 5.32 22.03
CA GLY A 60 -5.10 6.55 21.71
C GLY A 60 -6.49 6.37 21.09
N SER A 61 -7.01 7.47 20.54
CA SER A 61 -8.39 7.60 20.04
C SER A 61 -8.53 7.50 18.53
N TYR A 62 -7.44 7.12 17.84
CA TYR A 62 -7.31 7.22 16.39
C TYR A 62 -8.36 6.45 15.59
N LYS A 63 -8.82 7.12 14.54
CA LYS A 63 -9.70 6.56 13.52
C LYS A 63 -9.26 7.05 12.15
N ASN A 64 -9.40 6.18 11.15
CA ASN A 64 -9.30 6.59 9.75
C ASN A 64 -10.32 5.88 8.87
N LYS A 65 -10.59 6.46 7.69
CA LYS A 65 -11.35 5.82 6.60
C LYS A 65 -10.94 6.41 5.26
N PHE A 66 -11.04 5.61 4.20
CA PHE A 66 -10.94 6.11 2.83
C PHE A 66 -12.33 6.56 2.34
N LEU A 67 -12.50 7.87 2.08
CA LEU A 67 -13.79 8.46 1.72
C LEU A 67 -14.34 7.99 0.37
N ASN A 68 -13.46 7.57 -0.54
CA ASN A 68 -13.81 7.01 -1.83
C ASN A 68 -14.14 5.50 -1.79
N TYR A 69 -14.04 4.85 -0.63
CA TYR A 69 -14.30 3.42 -0.49
C TYR A 69 -15.12 3.08 0.76
N SER A 70 -16.33 2.57 0.55
CA SER A 70 -17.23 2.17 1.64
C SER A 70 -16.63 1.07 2.52
N GLY A 71 -16.81 1.17 3.84
CA GLY A 71 -16.39 0.13 4.80
C GLY A 71 -14.90 0.09 5.11
N SER A 72 -14.12 1.06 4.63
CA SER A 72 -12.66 1.13 4.81
C SER A 72 -12.20 1.72 6.16
N GLN A 73 -13.06 1.67 7.18
CA GLN A 73 -12.79 2.30 8.46
C GLN A 73 -11.84 1.46 9.34
N ALA A 74 -10.80 2.11 9.87
CA ALA A 74 -9.93 1.54 10.88
C ALA A 74 -9.98 2.35 12.18
N VAL A 75 -9.83 1.64 13.30
CA VAL A 75 -9.75 2.21 14.65
C VAL A 75 -8.54 1.65 15.40
N SER A 76 -8.16 2.28 16.51
CA SER A 76 -7.09 1.76 17.38
C SER A 76 -7.35 0.34 17.90
N ASN A 77 -6.25 -0.33 18.26
CA ASN A 77 -6.19 -1.68 18.83
C ASN A 77 -6.71 -2.79 17.90
N ARG A 78 -6.60 -2.59 16.58
CA ARG A 78 -7.10 -3.51 15.55
C ARG A 78 -6.07 -3.67 14.43
N LEU A 79 -5.97 -4.88 13.90
CA LEU A 79 -5.07 -5.24 12.80
C LEU A 79 -5.86 -5.26 11.49
N TYR A 80 -5.46 -4.43 10.55
CA TYR A 80 -6.11 -4.25 9.25
C TYR A 80 -5.17 -4.63 8.12
N ILE A 81 -5.74 -5.08 7.01
CA ILE A 81 -5.03 -5.18 5.74
C ILE A 81 -5.74 -4.32 4.70
N ALA A 82 -4.98 -3.41 4.08
CA ALA A 82 -5.40 -2.64 2.94
C ALA A 82 -4.99 -3.37 1.66
N GLY A 83 -5.96 -3.61 0.77
CA GLY A 83 -5.73 -4.15 -0.54
C GLY A 83 -5.09 -3.15 -1.50
N LEU A 84 -4.94 -3.55 -2.76
CA LEU A 84 -4.57 -2.61 -3.81
C LEU A 84 -5.78 -1.74 -4.17
N PHE A 85 -5.53 -0.46 -4.39
CA PHE A 85 -6.56 0.50 -4.78
C PHE A 85 -6.42 0.82 -6.27
N THR A 86 -7.53 0.78 -7.00
CA THR A 86 -7.57 0.99 -8.46
C THR A 86 -8.06 2.36 -8.87
N ASP A 87 -8.88 3.02 -8.04
CA ASP A 87 -9.53 4.26 -8.42
C ASP A 87 -8.53 5.42 -8.33
N GLY A 88 -9.00 6.68 -8.36
CA GLY A 88 -8.13 7.84 -8.27
C GLY A 88 -7.37 7.94 -6.92
N ALA A 89 -6.85 9.12 -6.61
CA ALA A 89 -6.19 9.36 -5.32
C ALA A 89 -7.07 8.90 -4.15
N LEU A 90 -6.45 8.29 -3.14
CA LEU A 90 -7.12 7.89 -1.90
C LEU A 90 -7.44 9.16 -1.12
N HIS A 91 -8.67 9.31 -0.64
CA HIS A 91 -9.03 10.42 0.23
C HIS A 91 -9.10 9.89 1.67
N LEU A 92 -7.99 9.99 2.39
CA LEU A 92 -7.85 9.45 3.73
C LEU A 92 -8.33 10.50 4.75
N GLU A 93 -9.46 10.24 5.40
CA GLU A 93 -9.93 11.00 6.56
C GLU A 93 -9.32 10.40 7.82
N GLN A 94 -8.70 11.22 8.67
CA GLN A 94 -8.03 10.81 9.91
C GLN A 94 -8.40 11.75 11.06
N GLU A 95 -8.51 11.20 12.27
CA GLU A 95 -8.69 11.95 13.52
C GLU A 95 -8.09 11.16 14.70
N GLY A 96 -7.67 11.86 15.74
CA GLY A 96 -7.17 11.29 16.99
C GLY A 96 -5.66 11.05 17.02
N ASP A 97 -5.24 10.30 18.03
CA ASP A 97 -3.84 10.02 18.35
C ASP A 97 -3.57 8.51 18.34
N CYS A 98 -2.44 8.07 17.76
CA CYS A 98 -1.97 6.69 17.88
C CYS A 98 -0.50 6.53 17.50
N LYS A 99 0.05 5.35 17.82
CA LYS A 99 1.24 4.82 17.15
C LYS A 99 0.81 3.80 16.10
N GLY A 100 0.92 4.13 14.82
CA GLY A 100 0.62 3.25 13.70
C GLY A 100 1.85 2.47 13.24
N TYR A 101 1.68 1.19 12.91
CA TYR A 101 2.67 0.35 12.27
C TYR A 101 2.14 -0.03 10.90
N ALA A 102 2.85 0.35 9.84
CA ALA A 102 2.51 0.03 8.47
C ALA A 102 3.55 -0.92 7.88
N ILE A 103 3.14 -2.17 7.62
CA ILE A 103 3.97 -3.21 7.03
C ILE A 103 3.56 -3.39 5.58
N ARG A 104 4.52 -3.25 4.66
CA ARG A 104 4.30 -3.54 3.24
C ARG A 104 4.37 -5.04 3.02
N MET A 105 3.41 -5.56 2.26
CA MET A 105 3.35 -6.96 1.91
C MET A 105 3.24 -7.11 0.40
N HIS A 106 4.11 -7.94 -0.16
CA HIS A 106 4.04 -8.31 -1.58
C HIS A 106 2.67 -8.96 -1.87
N PRO A 107 1.93 -8.56 -2.92
CA PRO A 107 0.57 -9.04 -3.14
C PRO A 107 0.42 -10.56 -3.18
N VAL A 108 1.37 -11.25 -3.83
CA VAL A 108 1.38 -12.72 -3.86
C VAL A 108 1.63 -13.32 -2.47
N ILE A 109 2.52 -12.74 -1.66
CA ILE A 109 2.70 -13.19 -0.26
C ILE A 109 1.38 -13.00 0.51
N GLY A 110 0.69 -11.87 0.29
CA GLY A 110 -0.64 -11.63 0.83
C GLY A 110 -1.70 -12.66 0.42
N TYR A 111 -1.66 -13.13 -0.83
CA TYR A 111 -2.51 -14.24 -1.28
C TYR A 111 -2.23 -15.53 -0.48
N TYR A 112 -0.97 -15.88 -0.26
CA TYR A 112 -0.61 -17.06 0.53
C TYR A 112 -0.87 -16.89 2.03
N PHE A 113 -0.82 -15.65 2.53
CA PHE A 113 -1.12 -15.27 3.90
C PHE A 113 -2.63 -15.34 4.20
N LEU A 114 -3.46 -14.72 3.36
CA LEU A 114 -4.91 -14.61 3.56
C LEU A 114 -5.70 -15.81 3.00
N LYS A 115 -5.15 -16.50 1.98
CA LYS A 115 -5.77 -17.64 1.29
C LYS A 115 -7.16 -17.36 0.71
N VAL A 116 -7.39 -16.11 0.31
CA VAL A 116 -8.59 -15.68 -0.44
C VAL A 116 -8.14 -15.06 -1.77
N PRO A 117 -9.01 -15.03 -2.79
CA PRO A 117 -8.72 -14.23 -3.97
C PRO A 117 -8.50 -12.76 -3.62
N MET A 118 -7.43 -12.15 -4.15
CA MET A 118 -7.05 -10.78 -3.75
C MET A 118 -8.01 -9.70 -4.22
N TRP A 119 -8.89 -10.00 -5.17
CA TRP A 119 -9.97 -9.09 -5.53
C TRP A 119 -11.01 -8.88 -4.42
N GLU A 120 -11.10 -9.78 -3.42
CA GLU A 120 -11.98 -9.64 -2.26
C GLU A 120 -11.65 -8.40 -1.41
N ILE A 121 -10.37 -8.00 -1.43
CA ILE A 121 -9.83 -6.87 -0.68
C ILE A 121 -9.40 -5.70 -1.57
N THR A 122 -9.49 -5.82 -2.90
CA THR A 122 -9.27 -4.69 -3.81
C THR A 122 -10.19 -3.54 -3.41
N ASN A 123 -9.66 -2.33 -3.39
CA ASN A 123 -10.41 -1.13 -3.02
C ASN A 123 -10.96 -1.13 -1.58
N ARG A 124 -10.34 -1.92 -0.69
CA ARG A 124 -10.82 -2.06 0.69
C ARG A 124 -9.66 -2.07 1.69
N GLN A 125 -9.97 -1.60 2.88
CA GLN A 125 -9.20 -1.86 4.09
C GLN A 125 -10.12 -2.64 5.02
N VAL A 126 -9.69 -3.81 5.48
CA VAL A 126 -10.53 -4.73 6.26
C VAL A 126 -9.77 -5.25 7.48
N GLU A 127 -10.49 -5.47 8.57
CA GLU A 127 -9.90 -6.10 9.76
C GLU A 127 -9.50 -7.53 9.40
N ILE A 128 -8.25 -7.92 9.67
CA ILE A 128 -7.73 -9.21 9.21
C ILE A 128 -8.51 -10.40 9.78
N THR A 129 -9.06 -10.22 10.98
CA THR A 129 -9.87 -11.21 11.69
C THR A 129 -11.21 -11.48 10.99
N SER A 130 -11.63 -10.62 10.06
CA SER A 130 -12.82 -10.83 9.21
C SER A 130 -12.54 -11.68 7.97
N ILE A 131 -11.27 -11.85 7.58
CA ILE A 131 -10.86 -12.69 6.44
C ILE A 131 -10.39 -14.06 6.93
N ILE A 132 -9.46 -14.08 7.90
CA ILE A 132 -8.86 -15.31 8.44
C ILE A 132 -9.82 -15.91 9.47
N LEU A 133 -11.08 -16.07 9.09
CA LEU A 133 -12.14 -16.62 9.94
C LEU A 133 -11.83 -18.10 10.19
N ASN A 134 -12.22 -18.58 11.38
CA ASN A 134 -12.31 -20.00 11.74
C ASN A 134 -11.04 -20.70 12.24
N SER A 135 -10.05 -19.97 12.75
CA SER A 135 -8.94 -20.56 13.52
C SER A 135 -8.95 -20.14 14.99
N LYS A 136 -8.37 -20.99 15.86
CA LYS A 136 -8.16 -20.69 17.28
C LYS A 136 -7.41 -19.37 17.48
N LYS A 137 -6.32 -19.17 16.73
CA LYS A 137 -5.47 -17.97 16.81
C LYS A 137 -6.17 -16.68 16.33
N SER A 138 -7.08 -16.78 15.36
CA SER A 138 -7.93 -15.65 14.93
C SER A 138 -8.93 -15.25 16.03
N MET A 139 -9.47 -16.22 16.79
CA MET A 139 -10.29 -15.94 17.97
C MET A 139 -9.47 -15.33 19.11
N GLU A 140 -8.27 -15.84 19.36
CA GLU A 140 -7.35 -15.28 20.36
C GLU A 140 -7.00 -13.82 20.04
N LEU A 141 -6.65 -13.50 18.79
CA LEU A 141 -6.40 -12.12 18.36
C LEU A 141 -7.64 -11.24 18.54
N ARG A 142 -8.84 -11.70 18.15
CA ARG A 142 -10.09 -10.93 18.35
C ARG A 142 -10.37 -10.64 19.82
N ASN A 143 -10.11 -11.61 20.71
CA ASN A 143 -10.31 -11.47 22.15
C ASN A 143 -9.29 -10.51 22.75
N ALA A 144 -8.03 -10.63 22.36
CA ALA A 144 -6.95 -9.72 22.74
C ALA A 144 -7.28 -8.27 22.39
N GLN A 145 -7.62 -8.01 21.12
CA GLN A 145 -8.01 -6.69 20.62
C GLN A 145 -9.23 -6.08 21.32
N LYS A 146 -10.03 -6.89 22.06
CA LYS A 146 -11.15 -6.41 22.87
C LYS A 146 -10.77 -6.17 24.34
N ASN A 147 -9.88 -6.98 24.90
CA ASN A 147 -9.70 -7.09 26.35
C ASN A 147 -8.40 -6.48 26.87
N GLU A 148 -7.43 -6.25 26.00
CA GLU A 148 -6.11 -5.71 26.34
C GLU A 148 -5.71 -4.61 25.35
N ARG A 149 -4.82 -3.73 25.80
CA ARG A 149 -4.23 -2.69 24.96
C ARG A 149 -2.94 -3.22 24.35
N ILE A 150 -2.97 -3.45 23.04
CA ILE A 150 -1.80 -3.81 22.25
C ILE A 150 -1.11 -2.49 21.86
N ASP A 151 0.11 -2.27 22.35
CA ASP A 151 0.80 -0.97 22.31
C ASP A 151 2.06 -0.93 21.42
N SER A 152 2.47 -2.08 20.88
CA SER A 152 3.70 -2.25 20.09
C SER A 152 3.58 -3.40 19.10
N ILE A 153 4.43 -3.39 18.05
CA ILE A 153 4.57 -4.51 17.11
C ILE A 153 5.10 -5.78 17.79
N ASP A 154 5.91 -5.64 18.83
CA ASP A 154 6.51 -6.72 19.63
C ASP A 154 5.52 -7.41 20.58
N HIS A 155 4.27 -6.92 20.63
CA HIS A 155 3.27 -7.48 21.51
C HIS A 155 3.05 -8.97 21.23
N LYS A 156 3.12 -9.80 22.27
CA LYS A 156 3.14 -11.27 22.20
C LYS A 156 2.04 -11.86 21.29
N ILE A 157 0.81 -11.36 21.39
CA ILE A 157 -0.30 -11.87 20.57
C ILE A 157 -0.16 -11.52 19.09
N LEU A 158 0.40 -10.36 18.74
CA LEU A 158 0.73 -10.05 17.35
C LEU A 158 1.85 -10.95 16.84
N GLN A 159 2.88 -11.19 17.65
CA GLN A 159 3.98 -12.09 17.30
C GLN A 159 3.49 -13.52 17.05
N GLU A 160 2.66 -14.05 17.94
CA GLU A 160 2.07 -15.37 17.77
C GLU A 160 1.16 -15.44 16.54
N PHE A 161 0.38 -14.38 16.27
CA PHE A 161 -0.46 -14.31 15.09
C PHE A 161 0.37 -14.28 13.80
N LEU A 162 1.36 -13.39 13.70
CA LEU A 162 2.23 -13.27 12.52
C LEU A 162 3.02 -14.56 12.29
N SER A 163 3.62 -15.13 13.33
CA SER A 163 4.39 -16.39 13.21
C SER A 163 3.52 -17.58 12.80
N THR A 164 2.24 -17.58 13.17
CA THR A 164 1.29 -18.63 12.77
C THR A 164 0.85 -18.50 11.32
N TYR A 165 0.57 -17.27 10.87
CA TYR A 165 -0.12 -17.04 9.59
C TYR A 165 0.81 -16.67 8.44
N LEU A 166 1.96 -16.02 8.70
CA LEU A 166 2.89 -15.66 7.63
C LEU A 166 3.31 -16.93 6.87
N PRO A 167 3.16 -16.93 5.54
CA PRO A 167 3.45 -18.11 4.75
C PRO A 167 4.96 -18.33 4.71
N LYS A 168 5.41 -19.57 4.88
CA LYS A 168 6.82 -19.92 4.67
C LYS A 168 7.24 -19.62 3.23
N LYS A 169 8.48 -19.21 3.01
CA LYS A 169 8.99 -18.80 1.70
C LYS A 169 8.75 -19.84 0.60
N GLU A 170 8.86 -21.14 0.91
CA GLU A 170 8.67 -22.23 -0.04
C GLU A 170 7.25 -22.27 -0.63
N SER A 171 6.27 -21.68 0.07
CA SER A 171 4.87 -21.65 -0.36
C SER A 171 4.67 -20.82 -1.63
N TYR A 172 5.48 -19.76 -1.81
CA TYR A 172 5.30 -18.77 -2.89
C TYR A 172 6.53 -18.56 -3.77
N ILE A 173 7.71 -19.05 -3.36
CA ILE A 173 8.97 -18.76 -4.07
C ILE A 173 9.00 -19.29 -5.50
N ASN A 174 8.26 -20.35 -5.82
CA ASN A 174 8.17 -20.94 -7.16
C ASN A 174 6.92 -20.49 -7.92
N ASP A 175 6.16 -19.53 -7.39
CA ASP A 175 4.97 -19.01 -8.06
C ASP A 175 5.37 -18.09 -9.24
N PRO A 176 4.99 -18.40 -10.49
CA PRO A 176 5.31 -17.54 -11.63
C PRO A 176 4.77 -16.12 -11.48
N ILE A 177 3.64 -15.94 -10.77
CA ILE A 177 3.09 -14.60 -10.52
C ILE A 177 3.93 -13.83 -9.49
N TYR A 178 4.56 -14.51 -8.53
CA TYR A 178 5.50 -13.88 -7.60
C TYR A 178 6.66 -13.25 -8.37
N HIS A 179 7.26 -13.99 -9.31
CA HIS A 179 8.34 -13.48 -10.14
C HIS A 179 7.87 -12.39 -11.12
N ALA A 180 6.69 -12.54 -11.73
CA ALA A 180 6.13 -11.53 -12.61
C ALA A 180 5.89 -10.20 -11.89
N VAL A 181 5.39 -10.25 -10.66
CA VAL A 181 5.23 -9.05 -9.81
C VAL A 181 6.59 -8.42 -9.51
N ASN A 182 7.58 -9.21 -9.09
CA ASN A 182 8.93 -8.70 -8.85
C ASN A 182 9.56 -8.07 -10.09
N LYS A 183 9.30 -8.62 -11.29
CA LYS A 183 9.78 -8.03 -12.54
C LYS A 183 9.07 -6.70 -12.84
N ILE A 184 7.77 -6.59 -12.60
CA ILE A 184 7.06 -5.31 -12.71
C ILE A 184 7.66 -4.25 -11.77
N ILE A 185 7.97 -4.64 -10.52
CA ILE A 185 8.60 -3.75 -9.53
C ILE A 185 9.99 -3.32 -10.00
N GLN A 186 10.85 -4.28 -10.35
CA GLN A 186 12.23 -4.07 -10.79
C GLN A 186 12.31 -3.14 -12.01
N TYR A 187 11.44 -3.36 -13.00
CA TYR A 187 11.36 -2.54 -14.20
C TYR A 187 10.43 -1.33 -14.04
N LYS A 188 10.02 -1.01 -12.80
CA LYS A 188 9.29 0.21 -12.46
C LYS A 188 8.01 0.39 -13.29
N GLY A 189 7.32 -0.70 -13.57
CA GLY A 189 6.11 -0.73 -14.41
C GLY A 189 6.36 -0.71 -15.92
N CYS A 190 7.59 -0.48 -16.38
CA CYS A 190 7.94 -0.42 -17.80
C CYS A 190 8.14 -1.83 -18.40
N VAL A 191 7.06 -2.62 -18.44
CA VAL A 191 7.06 -3.98 -18.98
C VAL A 191 5.93 -4.17 -20.00
N LYS A 192 6.13 -5.09 -20.95
CA LYS A 192 5.03 -5.55 -21.82
C LYS A 192 4.42 -6.81 -21.25
N ILE A 193 3.13 -6.74 -20.90
CA ILE A 193 2.41 -7.83 -20.22
C ILE A 193 2.39 -9.13 -21.04
N ASN A 194 2.31 -9.05 -22.37
CA ASN A 194 2.35 -10.22 -23.23
C ASN A 194 3.71 -10.94 -23.21
N GLU A 195 4.80 -10.17 -23.25
CA GLU A 195 6.17 -10.71 -23.16
C GLU A 195 6.39 -11.34 -21.77
N LEU A 196 5.90 -10.68 -20.72
CA LEU A 196 5.96 -11.17 -19.35
C LEU A 196 5.20 -12.50 -19.18
N ALA A 197 4.03 -12.64 -19.79
CA ALA A 197 3.28 -13.89 -19.74
C ALA A 197 4.00 -15.05 -20.45
N GLN A 198 4.61 -14.77 -21.61
CA GLN A 198 5.37 -15.75 -22.39
C GLN A 198 6.63 -16.22 -21.66
N GLU A 199 7.32 -15.31 -20.99
CA GLU A 199 8.53 -15.61 -20.20
C GLU A 199 8.27 -16.65 -19.11
N TYR A 200 7.08 -16.62 -18.49
CA TYR A 200 6.68 -17.60 -17.48
C TYR A 200 5.85 -18.76 -18.06
N CYS A 201 5.95 -19.02 -19.37
CA CYS A 201 5.31 -20.13 -20.07
C CYS A 201 3.77 -20.16 -19.93
N MET A 202 3.13 -18.98 -19.86
CA MET A 202 1.68 -18.85 -19.74
C MET A 202 1.06 -18.24 -21.00
N SER A 203 -0.11 -18.73 -21.40
CA SER A 203 -0.96 -17.97 -22.31
C SER A 203 -1.43 -16.68 -21.63
N HIS A 204 -1.69 -15.63 -22.41
CA HIS A 204 -2.17 -14.35 -21.88
C HIS A 204 -3.42 -14.50 -21.00
N ARG A 205 -4.35 -15.40 -21.38
CA ARG A 205 -5.57 -15.69 -20.60
C ARG A 205 -5.23 -16.32 -19.25
N ASN A 206 -4.33 -17.32 -19.23
CA ASN A 206 -3.97 -17.99 -17.98
C ASN A 206 -3.19 -17.05 -17.05
N PHE A 207 -2.28 -16.26 -17.61
CA PHE A 207 -1.53 -15.25 -16.87
C PHE A 207 -2.48 -14.22 -16.24
N SER A 208 -3.37 -13.62 -17.05
CA SER A 208 -4.32 -12.61 -16.56
C SER A 208 -5.20 -13.12 -15.42
N ARG A 209 -5.70 -14.36 -15.53
CA ARG A 209 -6.53 -14.98 -14.48
C ARG A 209 -5.75 -15.22 -13.19
N ASN A 210 -4.54 -15.77 -13.26
CA ASN A 210 -3.71 -16.03 -12.08
C ASN A 210 -3.20 -14.74 -11.44
N PHE A 211 -2.85 -13.74 -12.27
CA PHE A 211 -2.43 -12.43 -11.78
C PHE A 211 -3.58 -11.76 -11.03
N LEU A 212 -4.79 -11.73 -11.60
CA LEU A 212 -5.97 -11.18 -10.93
C LEU A 212 -6.26 -11.91 -9.61
N LEU A 213 -6.14 -13.25 -9.58
CA LEU A 213 -6.33 -14.05 -8.37
C LEU A 213 -5.37 -13.67 -7.23
N LYS A 214 -4.09 -13.51 -7.55
CA LYS A 214 -3.03 -13.38 -6.54
C LYS A 214 -2.61 -11.94 -6.27
N VAL A 215 -3.03 -10.99 -7.11
CA VAL A 215 -2.71 -9.57 -6.98
C VAL A 215 -3.96 -8.71 -6.77
N GLY A 216 -5.13 -9.17 -7.24
CA GLY A 216 -6.42 -8.50 -7.04
C GLY A 216 -6.79 -7.47 -8.10
N ILE A 217 -5.82 -7.11 -8.96
CA ILE A 217 -6.00 -6.20 -10.10
C ILE A 217 -5.29 -6.77 -11.34
N SER A 218 -5.55 -6.22 -12.53
CA SER A 218 -4.87 -6.67 -13.74
C SER A 218 -3.36 -6.34 -13.71
N ALA A 219 -2.55 -7.12 -14.44
CA ALA A 219 -1.12 -6.87 -14.55
C ALA A 219 -0.80 -5.50 -15.18
N SER A 220 -1.61 -5.04 -16.12
CA SER A 220 -1.49 -3.69 -16.70
C SER A 220 -1.78 -2.59 -15.68
N ALA A 221 -2.83 -2.74 -14.87
CA ALA A 221 -3.14 -1.79 -13.80
C ALA A 221 -2.04 -1.76 -12.74
N TYR A 222 -1.51 -2.93 -12.37
CA TYR A 222 -0.40 -3.05 -11.43
C TYR A 222 0.89 -2.41 -11.96
N ALA A 223 1.25 -2.66 -13.23
CA ALA A 223 2.37 -2.00 -13.89
C ALA A 223 2.20 -0.48 -13.90
N LYS A 224 0.97 0.02 -14.12
CA LYS A 224 0.70 1.46 -14.10
C LYS A 224 0.90 2.11 -12.73
N ILE A 225 0.65 1.40 -11.62
CA ILE A 225 0.94 1.89 -10.27
C ILE A 225 2.45 2.14 -10.12
N TRP A 226 3.27 1.15 -10.51
CA TRP A 226 4.73 1.27 -10.45
C TRP A 226 5.31 2.30 -11.41
N GLN A 227 4.72 2.45 -12.60
CA GLN A 227 5.07 3.50 -13.55
C GLN A 227 4.82 4.90 -12.99
N MET A 228 3.67 5.09 -12.33
CA MET A 228 3.32 6.33 -11.64
C MET A 228 4.26 6.61 -10.47
N GLU A 229 4.52 5.62 -9.62
CA GLU A 229 5.45 5.77 -8.50
C GLU A 229 6.84 6.18 -8.98
N ASN A 230 7.34 5.58 -10.06
CA ASN A 230 8.61 5.97 -10.67
C ASN A 230 8.62 7.41 -11.18
N ALA A 231 7.54 7.85 -11.83
CA ALA A 231 7.44 9.24 -12.27
C ALA A 231 7.45 10.22 -11.09
N MET A 232 6.75 9.91 -9.98
CA MET A 232 6.80 10.72 -8.77
C MET A 232 8.23 10.81 -8.22
N ARG A 233 8.94 9.70 -8.10
CA ARG A 233 10.33 9.69 -7.64
C ARG A 233 11.25 10.52 -8.53
N LEU A 234 11.14 10.35 -9.85
CA LEU A 234 11.92 11.12 -10.80
C LEU A 234 11.70 12.62 -10.66
N ILE A 235 10.46 13.06 -10.39
CA ILE A 235 10.15 14.48 -10.10
C ILE A 235 10.83 14.95 -8.82
N MET A 236 10.79 14.16 -7.75
CA MET A 236 11.39 14.52 -6.46
C MET A 236 12.92 14.54 -6.51
N GLU A 237 13.53 13.51 -7.09
CA GLU A 237 14.98 13.32 -7.13
C GLU A 237 15.66 14.23 -8.17
N ASN A 238 14.91 14.70 -9.18
CA ASN A 238 15.44 15.51 -10.28
C ASN A 238 14.64 16.82 -10.42
N PRO A 239 14.67 17.74 -9.42
CA PRO A 239 13.83 18.94 -9.42
C PRO A 239 14.08 19.88 -10.62
N LYS A 240 15.28 19.78 -11.23
CA LYS A 240 15.68 20.57 -12.40
C LYS A 240 15.28 19.95 -13.74
N SER A 241 14.94 18.66 -13.80
CA SER A 241 14.56 18.00 -15.05
C SER A 241 13.23 18.51 -15.58
N SER A 242 13.12 18.60 -16.91
CA SER A 242 11.86 18.96 -17.56
C SER A 242 10.82 17.84 -17.39
N LEU A 243 9.53 18.18 -17.41
CA LEU A 243 8.48 17.15 -17.37
C LEU A 243 8.51 16.24 -18.60
N SER A 244 8.99 16.73 -19.74
CA SER A 244 9.18 15.93 -20.96
C SER A 244 10.24 14.84 -20.75
N GLU A 245 11.38 15.19 -20.14
CA GLU A 245 12.43 14.21 -19.81
C GLU A 245 11.92 13.19 -18.80
N ILE A 246 11.18 13.63 -17.77
CA ILE A 246 10.59 12.75 -16.76
C ILE A 246 9.57 11.79 -17.39
N ALA A 247 8.68 12.30 -18.25
CA ALA A 247 7.71 11.48 -18.96
C ALA A 247 8.41 10.36 -19.75
N PHE A 248 9.43 10.73 -20.54
CA PHE A 248 10.22 9.77 -21.31
C PHE A 248 10.91 8.72 -20.41
N ARG A 249 11.61 9.16 -19.35
CA ARG A 249 12.31 8.27 -18.40
C ARG A 249 11.36 7.35 -17.63
N ALA A 250 10.13 7.80 -17.37
CA ALA A 250 9.09 7.00 -16.74
C ALA A 250 8.29 6.13 -17.73
N GLY A 251 8.62 6.14 -19.02
CA GLY A 251 7.95 5.33 -20.04
C GLY A 251 6.57 5.86 -20.46
N TYR A 252 6.29 7.14 -20.23
CA TYR A 252 5.11 7.81 -20.78
C TYR A 252 5.39 8.24 -22.21
N TYR A 253 4.33 8.29 -23.02
CA TYR A 253 4.42 8.73 -24.41
C TYR A 253 4.80 10.20 -24.53
N ASP A 254 4.18 11.05 -23.71
CA ASP A 254 4.42 12.49 -23.65
C ASP A 254 4.02 13.08 -22.28
N VAL A 255 4.16 14.40 -22.15
CA VAL A 255 3.79 15.15 -20.94
C VAL A 255 2.28 15.15 -20.71
N ALA A 256 1.46 15.08 -21.75
CA ALA A 256 0.00 15.10 -21.63
C ALA A 256 -0.51 13.80 -21.01
N HIS A 257 0.03 12.66 -21.43
CA HIS A 257 -0.23 11.34 -20.84
C HIS A 257 0.23 11.32 -19.37
N LEU A 258 1.43 11.81 -19.08
CA LEU A 258 1.91 11.95 -17.69
C LEU A 258 0.97 12.80 -16.84
N ALA A 259 0.57 13.98 -17.33
CA ALA A 259 -0.30 14.90 -16.61
C ALA A 259 -1.71 14.32 -16.39
N HIS A 260 -2.24 13.60 -17.38
CA HIS A 260 -3.53 12.92 -17.27
C HIS A 260 -3.51 11.90 -16.13
N ASP A 261 -2.52 11.00 -16.11
CA ASP A 261 -2.42 10.00 -15.06
C ASP A 261 -2.14 10.63 -13.69
N PHE A 262 -1.31 11.68 -13.60
CA PHE A 262 -1.09 12.39 -12.33
C PHE A 262 -2.39 12.96 -11.78
N LYS A 263 -3.17 13.63 -12.62
CA LYS A 263 -4.46 14.18 -12.23
C LYS A 263 -5.44 13.09 -11.80
N GLU A 264 -5.55 12.01 -12.57
CA GLU A 264 -6.49 10.93 -12.28
C GLU A 264 -6.08 10.14 -11.02
N LYS A 265 -4.79 9.86 -10.84
CA LYS A 265 -4.29 8.85 -9.89
C LYS A 265 -3.64 9.43 -8.65
N ALA A 266 -3.09 10.64 -8.73
CA ALA A 266 -2.50 11.37 -7.60
C ALA A 266 -3.37 12.55 -7.14
N GLY A 267 -4.39 12.94 -7.93
CA GLY A 267 -5.30 14.05 -7.62
C GLY A 267 -4.68 15.43 -7.81
N ILE A 268 -3.41 15.49 -8.23
CA ILE A 268 -2.62 16.72 -8.37
C ILE A 268 -1.81 16.68 -9.67
N LEU A 269 -1.48 17.86 -10.19
CA LEU A 269 -0.64 17.97 -11.39
C LEU A 269 0.84 17.68 -11.06
N PRO A 270 1.64 17.19 -12.03
CA PRO A 270 3.08 16.98 -11.83
C PRO A 270 3.83 18.23 -11.36
N THR A 271 3.40 19.42 -11.81
CA THR A 271 3.99 20.72 -11.43
C THR A 271 3.66 21.13 -9.99
N SER A 272 2.47 20.80 -9.50
CA SER A 272 2.11 20.99 -8.09
C SER A 272 2.82 19.98 -7.21
N PHE A 273 2.88 18.72 -7.63
CA PHE A 273 3.64 17.69 -6.92
C PHE A 273 5.11 18.09 -6.74
N ARG A 274 5.76 18.63 -7.77
CA ARG A 274 7.14 19.14 -7.70
C ARG A 274 7.35 20.24 -6.65
N ARG A 275 6.33 21.04 -6.35
CA ARG A 275 6.40 22.13 -5.37
C ARG A 275 6.26 21.65 -3.92
N ASN A 276 6.08 20.33 -3.73
CA ASN A 276 5.97 19.65 -2.43
C ASN A 276 4.78 20.09 -1.58
N ASP A 277 3.61 20.28 -2.18
CA ASP A 277 2.39 20.67 -1.47
C ASP A 277 1.77 19.52 -0.63
N ASN A 278 2.42 18.35 -0.50
CA ASN A 278 1.93 17.19 0.27
C ASN A 278 3.06 16.33 0.89
N PRO A 279 3.43 16.54 2.17
CA PRO A 279 4.56 15.86 2.82
C PRO A 279 4.34 14.36 3.02
N LEU A 280 3.09 13.88 3.07
CA LEU A 280 2.79 12.44 3.22
C LEU A 280 3.27 11.62 2.03
N ILE A 281 3.28 12.21 0.83
CA ILE A 281 3.75 11.52 -0.38
C ILE A 281 5.27 11.40 -0.34
N GLU A 282 5.97 12.45 0.10
CA GLU A 282 7.42 12.41 0.30
C GLU A 282 7.80 11.34 1.33
N THR A 283 7.09 11.26 2.47
CA THR A 283 7.28 10.19 3.45
C THR A 283 7.05 8.81 2.84
N TYR A 284 5.97 8.60 2.08
CA TYR A 284 5.70 7.30 1.45
C TYR A 284 6.82 6.89 0.47
N LEU A 285 7.27 7.81 -0.38
CA LEU A 285 8.29 7.53 -1.41
C LEU A 285 9.68 7.35 -0.81
N THR A 286 10.05 8.11 0.23
CA THR A 286 11.32 7.95 0.95
C THR A 286 11.39 6.62 1.71
N THR A 287 10.26 6.16 2.26
CA THR A 287 10.12 4.82 2.86
C THR A 287 10.41 3.69 1.86
N GLN A 288 10.16 3.90 0.56
CA GLN A 288 10.45 2.88 -0.45
C GLN A 288 11.93 2.81 -0.84
N SER A 289 12.67 3.93 -0.83
CA SER A 289 14.08 3.96 -1.25
C SER A 289 15.04 3.30 -0.25
N LYS A 290 14.63 3.16 1.03
CA LYS A 290 15.45 2.57 2.10
C LYS A 290 15.22 1.06 2.30
N ASN A 291 14.24 0.46 1.61
CA ASN A 291 13.82 -0.94 1.76
C ASN A 291 14.09 -1.79 0.50
N HIS A 292 15.06 -1.38 -0.33
CA HIS A 292 15.59 -2.16 -1.46
C HIS A 292 17.09 -2.36 -1.28
#